data_AF-A0A953YCZ2-F1
#
_entry.id   AF-A0A953YCZ2-F1
#
_cell.length_a   1.000
_cell.length_b   1.000
_cell.length_c   1.000
_cell.angle_alpha   90.00
_cell.angle_beta   90.00
_cell.angle_gamma   90.00
#
_symmetry.space_group_name_H-M   'P 1'
#
loop_
_entity.id
_entity.type
_entity.pdbx_description
1 polymer ?
#
loop_
_entity_poly.entity_id
_entity_poly.type
_entity_poly.pdbx_seq_one_letter_code
_entity_poly.pdbx_strand_id
1 'polypeptide(L)'
;MTHANRKIWNGRGSAMKAGLLALALVTCACESREEARADDGGTRELGAGRMLARERCGACHAVDKETAVSPHGKAPPFAEIVKQYPPEQLSEALSEGIMVGHEDMPEFQFSDEEVDRLIVYLKSLE
;
A
#
# COMPACT_ATOMS: atom_id res chain seq x y z
N MET A 1 6.13 -32.87 -32.79
CA MET A 1 4.96 -32.44 -32.01
C MET A 1 5.38 -31.15 -31.32
N THR A 2 4.90 -29.95 -31.63
CA THR A 2 3.64 -29.49 -32.22
C THR A 2 3.84 -28.09 -32.80
N HIS A 3 3.20 -27.85 -33.95
CA HIS A 3 2.60 -26.60 -34.44
C HIS A 3 3.48 -25.33 -34.57
N ALA A 4 3.96 -25.03 -35.78
CA ALA A 4 3.24 -24.38 -36.90
C ALA A 4 3.27 -22.84 -36.79
N ASN A 5 4.26 -22.16 -37.37
CA ASN A 5 4.49 -21.88 -38.81
C ASN A 5 3.94 -20.49 -39.19
N ARG A 6 4.84 -19.50 -39.04
CA ARG A 6 4.81 -18.20 -39.71
C ARG A 6 4.80 -18.39 -41.22
N LYS A 7 3.67 -18.11 -41.86
CA LYS A 7 3.56 -17.57 -43.24
C LYS A 7 2.24 -16.77 -43.22
N ILE A 8 2.08 -15.60 -43.81
CA ILE A 8 2.42 -15.24 -45.19
C ILE A 8 2.57 -13.71 -45.21
N TRP A 9 3.74 -13.22 -45.63
CA TRP A 9 3.93 -11.84 -46.09
C TRP A 9 3.59 -11.76 -47.58
N ASN A 10 3.12 -10.59 -47.99
CA ASN A 10 2.89 -10.07 -49.35
C ASN A 10 1.55 -10.32 -50.04
N GLY A 11 0.81 -9.21 -50.19
CA GLY A 11 0.49 -8.75 -51.55
C GLY A 11 -0.80 -7.97 -51.70
N ARG A 12 -0.66 -6.76 -52.26
CA ARG A 12 -1.63 -6.04 -53.13
C ARG A 12 -2.76 -5.33 -52.37
N GLY A 13 -3.06 -4.06 -52.62
CA GLY A 13 -2.55 -3.11 -53.58
C GLY A 13 -3.02 -1.70 -53.19
N SER A 14 -2.16 -0.72 -53.45
CA SER A 14 -2.52 0.69 -53.38
C SER A 14 -3.51 1.00 -54.50
N ALA A 15 -4.69 1.48 -54.13
CA ALA A 15 -5.57 2.19 -55.06
C ALA A 15 -6.08 3.43 -54.33
N MET A 16 -5.35 4.52 -54.51
CA MET A 16 -5.74 5.85 -54.08
C MET A 16 -6.98 6.26 -54.87
N LYS A 17 -8.13 6.35 -54.19
CA LYS A 17 -9.29 7.07 -54.72
C LYS A 17 -9.36 8.41 -53.99
N ALA A 18 -8.91 9.45 -54.68
CA ALA A 18 -9.18 10.82 -54.32
C ALA A 18 -10.69 11.06 -54.43
N GLY A 19 -11.33 11.37 -53.31
CA GLY A 19 -12.70 11.85 -53.23
C GLY A 19 -12.75 12.86 -52.09
N LEU A 20 -12.68 14.14 -52.44
CA LEU A 20 -12.97 15.23 -51.51
C LEU A 20 -14.48 15.21 -51.19
N LEU A 21 -14.83 15.00 -49.93
CA LEU A 21 -15.96 15.68 -49.30
C LEU A 21 -15.67 15.78 -47.79
N ALA A 22 -15.46 17.02 -47.36
CA ALA A 22 -15.27 17.35 -45.96
C ALA A 22 -16.57 17.12 -45.18
N LEU A 23 -16.50 16.31 -44.13
CA LEU A 23 -17.33 16.51 -42.95
C LEU A 23 -16.39 16.47 -41.74
N ALA A 24 -16.06 17.66 -41.26
CA ALA A 24 -15.33 17.86 -40.02
C ALA A 24 -16.21 17.39 -38.85
N LEU A 25 -16.08 16.12 -38.48
CA LEU A 25 -16.40 15.69 -37.12
C LEU A 25 -15.15 15.95 -36.29
N VAL A 26 -15.10 17.14 -35.69
CA VAL A 26 -14.28 17.39 -34.51
C VAL A 26 -14.78 16.42 -33.45
N THR A 27 -14.21 15.22 -33.42
CA THR A 27 -14.31 14.35 -32.26
C THR A 27 -13.57 15.09 -31.15
N CYS A 28 -14.32 15.69 -30.23
CA CYS A 28 -13.81 16.17 -28.98
C CYS A 28 -13.06 15.01 -28.32
N ALA A 29 -11.73 15.02 -28.43
CA ALA A 29 -10.86 14.12 -27.70
C ALA A 29 -10.78 14.60 -26.24
N CYS A 30 -11.91 14.57 -25.54
CA CYS A 30 -11.94 14.34 -24.11
C CYS A 30 -12.02 12.83 -23.90
N GLU A 31 -11.01 12.10 -24.37
CA GLU A 31 -10.72 10.79 -23.79
C GLU A 31 -10.08 11.11 -22.43
N SER A 32 -10.95 11.36 -21.44
CA SER A 32 -10.59 11.25 -20.04
C SER A 32 -10.25 9.78 -19.81
N ARG A 33 -9.02 9.42 -20.14
CA ARG A 33 -8.40 8.20 -19.65
C ARG A 33 -8.18 8.47 -18.17
N GLU A 34 -9.20 8.18 -17.37
CA GLU A 34 -9.02 7.85 -15.96
C GLU A 34 -8.14 6.60 -15.94
N GLU A 35 -6.83 6.81 -16.04
CA GLU A 35 -5.86 5.88 -15.51
C GLU A 35 -6.14 5.83 -14.02
N ALA A 36 -6.88 4.79 -13.63
CA ALA A 36 -6.98 4.32 -12.27
C ALA A 36 -5.57 4.36 -11.69
N ARG A 37 -5.30 5.34 -10.81
CA ARG A 37 -4.13 5.31 -9.95
C ARG A 37 -4.27 4.01 -9.19
N ALA A 38 -3.47 3.01 -9.55
CA ALA A 38 -3.22 1.90 -8.65
C ALA A 38 -2.83 2.53 -7.32
N ASP A 39 -3.47 2.09 -6.24
CA ASP A 39 -3.37 2.63 -4.88
C ASP A 39 -1.93 2.58 -4.32
N ASP A 40 -1.07 3.41 -4.89
CA ASP A 40 0.33 3.60 -4.56
C ASP A 40 0.47 4.35 -3.22
N GLY A 41 -0.54 5.17 -2.89
CA GLY A 41 -0.71 5.81 -1.60
C GLY A 41 -0.86 4.78 -0.47
N GLY A 42 -1.85 3.88 -0.56
CA GLY A 42 -2.07 2.86 0.48
C GLY A 42 -0.87 1.96 0.71
N THR A 43 -0.20 1.53 -0.36
CA THR A 43 1.02 0.70 -0.25
C THR A 43 2.22 1.46 0.33
N ARG A 44 2.36 2.76 0.03
CA ARG A 44 3.40 3.61 0.62
C ARG A 44 3.16 3.85 2.10
N GLU A 45 1.94 4.19 2.50
CA GLU A 45 1.62 4.44 3.92
C GLU A 45 1.77 3.16 4.75
N LEU A 46 1.37 2.00 4.21
CA LEU A 46 1.60 0.70 4.85
C LEU A 46 3.10 0.40 5.03
N GLY A 47 3.92 0.68 4.02
CA GLY A 47 5.37 0.52 4.09
C GLY A 47 6.01 1.47 5.11
N ALA A 48 5.60 2.73 5.12
CA ALA A 48 6.08 3.75 6.04
C ALA A 48 5.71 3.40 7.49
N GLY A 49 4.46 2.98 7.74
CA GLY A 49 3.99 2.52 9.04
C GLY A 49 4.76 1.31 9.55
N ARG A 50 5.04 0.33 8.69
CA ARG A 50 5.87 -0.83 9.04
C ARG A 50 7.30 -0.43 9.43
N MET A 51 7.91 0.47 8.67
CA MET A 51 9.26 0.96 8.97
C MET A 51 9.30 1.70 10.30
N LEU A 52 8.35 2.60 10.53
CA LEU A 52 8.22 3.35 11.77
C LEU A 52 8.03 2.42 12.96
N ALA A 53 7.15 1.42 12.85
CA ALA A 53 6.95 0.42 13.91
C ALA A 53 8.23 -0.38 14.22
N ARG A 54 9.01 -0.76 13.20
CA ARG A 54 10.29 -1.44 13.41
C ARG A 54 11.31 -0.55 14.12
N GLU A 55 11.41 0.71 13.71
CA GLU A 55 12.37 1.66 14.28
C GLU A 55 12.04 2.00 15.74
N ARG A 56 10.76 2.25 16.02
CA ARG A 56 10.32 2.76 17.32
C ARG A 56 9.97 1.64 18.31
N CYS A 57 9.36 0.57 17.83
CA CYS A 57 8.80 -0.49 18.68
C CYS A 57 9.56 -1.82 18.59
N GLY A 58 10.35 -2.02 17.52
CA GLY A 58 11.01 -3.29 17.20
C GLY A 58 12.14 -3.70 18.13
N ALA A 59 12.63 -2.79 18.99
CA ALA A 59 13.58 -3.14 20.04
C ALA A 59 12.97 -4.11 21.08
N CYS A 60 11.65 -4.05 21.26
CA CYS A 60 10.93 -4.86 22.24
C CYS A 60 9.94 -5.82 21.59
N HIS A 61 9.19 -5.38 20.58
CA HIS A 61 8.10 -6.14 19.98
C HIS A 61 8.52 -6.85 18.70
N ALA A 62 7.97 -8.05 18.47
CA ALA A 62 7.93 -8.62 17.13
C ALA A 62 6.89 -7.87 16.28
N VAL A 63 7.40 -7.04 15.38
CA VAL A 63 6.57 -6.14 14.55
C VAL A 63 6.02 -6.87 13.32
N ASP A 64 6.86 -7.65 12.66
CA ASP A 64 6.51 -8.30 11.40
C ASP A 64 5.63 -9.54 11.60
N LYS A 65 4.65 -9.75 10.71
CA LYS A 65 3.73 -10.91 10.75
C LYS A 65 4.47 -12.25 10.73
N GLU A 66 5.64 -12.31 10.07
CA GLU A 66 6.47 -13.51 9.99
C GLU A 66 7.25 -13.78 11.29
N THR A 67 7.39 -12.78 12.16
CA THR A 67 8.14 -12.88 13.41
C THR A 67 7.18 -13.17 14.55
N ALA A 68 7.20 -14.40 15.05
CA ALA A 68 6.31 -14.81 16.14
C ALA A 68 6.86 -14.51 17.54
N VAL A 69 8.16 -14.25 17.68
CA VAL A 69 8.83 -14.10 18.98
C VAL A 69 9.39 -12.69 19.12
N SER A 70 8.91 -11.98 20.14
CA SER A 70 9.41 -10.64 20.48
C SER A 70 10.82 -10.68 21.07
N PRO A 71 11.67 -9.69 20.74
CA PRO A 71 12.98 -9.54 21.38
C PRO A 71 12.92 -9.40 22.90
N HIS A 72 11.91 -8.68 23.41
CA HIS A 72 11.65 -8.56 24.84
C HIS A 72 10.60 -9.58 25.28
N GLY A 73 10.94 -10.47 26.21
CA GLY A 73 10.10 -11.62 26.57
C GLY A 73 8.72 -11.29 27.17
N LYS A 74 8.51 -10.06 27.67
CA LYS A 74 7.19 -9.59 28.15
C LYS A 74 6.40 -8.82 27.08
N ALA A 75 7.04 -8.44 25.98
CA ALA A 75 6.40 -7.65 24.94
C ALA A 75 5.66 -8.61 23.98
N PRO A 76 4.33 -8.53 23.82
CA PRO A 76 3.62 -9.38 22.86
C PRO A 76 3.97 -8.99 21.41
N PRO A 77 3.95 -9.95 20.46
CA PRO A 77 4.03 -9.62 19.03
C PRO A 77 2.87 -8.72 18.61
N PHE A 78 3.08 -7.84 17.62
CA PHE A 78 2.03 -6.94 17.13
C PHE A 78 0.79 -7.69 16.63
N ALA A 79 1.00 -8.85 15.98
CA ALA A 79 -0.08 -9.72 15.55
C ALA A 79 -0.97 -10.22 16.71
N GLU A 80 -0.47 -10.27 17.95
CA GLU A 80 -1.26 -10.60 19.13
C GLU A 80 -1.86 -9.35 19.81
N ILE A 81 -1.22 -8.18 19.65
CA ILE A 81 -1.75 -6.90 20.15
C ILE A 81 -3.05 -6.56 19.43
N VAL A 82 -3.07 -6.60 18.10
CA VAL A 82 -4.23 -6.18 17.29
C VAL A 82 -5.47 -7.06 17.49
N LYS A 83 -5.29 -8.30 17.97
CA LYS A 83 -6.41 -9.19 18.34
C LYS A 83 -7.11 -8.76 19.64
N GLN A 84 -6.40 -8.05 20.51
CA GLN A 84 -6.88 -7.63 21.83
C GLN A 84 -7.28 -6.15 21.85
N TYR A 85 -6.56 -5.34 21.08
CA TYR A 85 -6.72 -3.90 21.01
C TYR A 85 -6.91 -3.49 19.54
N PRO A 86 -8.17 -3.23 19.11
CA PRO A 86 -8.43 -2.79 17.74
C PRO A 86 -7.59 -1.55 17.41
N PRO A 87 -6.96 -1.47 16.23
CA PRO A 87 -6.09 -0.36 15.86
C PRO A 87 -6.75 1.02 16.02
N GLU A 88 -8.06 1.16 15.79
CA GLU A 88 -8.79 2.41 16.00
C GLU A 88 -8.73 2.90 17.44
N GLN A 89 -8.75 1.98 18.42
CA GLN A 89 -8.68 2.31 19.85
C GLN A 89 -7.26 2.67 20.29
N LEU A 90 -6.25 2.29 19.51
CA LEU A 90 -4.85 2.64 19.77
C LEU A 90 -4.50 4.04 19.26
N SER A 91 -5.30 4.61 18.36
CA SER A 91 -5.01 5.91 17.73
C SER A 91 -4.89 7.03 18.75
N GLU A 92 -5.88 7.18 19.64
CA GLU A 92 -5.87 8.22 20.69
C GLU A 92 -4.68 8.07 21.63
N ALA A 93 -4.41 6.84 22.10
CA ALA A 93 -3.26 6.57 22.97
C ALA A 93 -1.91 6.81 22.27
N LEU A 94 -1.81 6.58 20.96
CA LEU A 94 -0.61 6.88 20.18
C LEU A 94 -0.43 8.39 19.97
N SER A 95 -1.52 9.13 19.76
CA SER A 95 -1.50 10.59 19.58
C SER A 95 -1.16 11.34 20.86
N GLU A 96 -1.69 10.91 22.01
CA GLU A 96 -1.44 11.57 23.30
C GLU A 96 -0.05 11.24 23.89
N GLY A 97 0.60 10.20 23.38
CA GLY A 97 1.86 9.68 23.89
C GLY A 97 1.66 8.29 24.48
N ILE A 98 2.25 7.28 23.83
CA ILE A 98 1.99 5.89 24.22
C ILE A 98 2.82 5.50 25.44
N MET A 99 2.19 5.44 26.60
CA MET A 99 2.66 4.74 27.81
C MET A 99 1.81 3.48 28.03
N VAL A 100 1.74 2.61 27.02
CA VAL A 100 0.88 1.42 27.11
C VAL A 100 1.64 0.30 27.83
N GLY A 101 1.57 0.31 29.15
CA GLY A 101 1.38 -0.94 29.89
C GLY A 101 2.42 -1.34 30.93
N HIS A 102 3.56 -0.67 31.07
CA HIS A 102 4.53 -0.89 32.17
C HIS A 102 5.76 0.02 32.04
N GLU A 103 6.56 0.13 33.11
CA GLU A 103 7.80 0.92 33.17
C GLU A 103 8.86 0.56 32.10
N ASP A 104 8.85 -0.67 31.59
CA ASP A 104 9.83 -1.12 30.57
C ASP A 104 9.53 -0.58 29.16
N MET A 105 8.33 -0.02 28.91
CA MET A 105 7.95 0.53 27.61
C MET A 105 8.23 2.04 27.59
N PRO A 106 9.14 2.53 26.73
CA PRO A 106 9.42 3.95 26.65
C PRO A 106 8.21 4.73 26.14
N GLU A 107 8.10 5.97 26.61
CA GLU A 107 7.14 6.93 26.09
C GLU A 107 7.60 7.44 24.72
N PHE A 108 6.68 7.42 23.74
CA PHE A 108 6.92 7.99 22.43
C PHE A 108 5.91 9.08 22.15
N GLN A 109 6.41 10.23 21.66
CA GLN A 109 5.57 11.21 21.00
C GLN A 109 5.60 10.94 19.49
N PHE A 110 4.43 10.72 18.91
CA PHE A 110 4.23 10.63 17.47
C PHE A 110 3.52 11.90 16.98
N SER A 111 3.83 12.31 15.76
CA SER A 111 2.99 13.26 15.01
C SER A 111 1.73 12.57 14.50
N ASP A 112 0.68 13.33 14.22
CA ASP A 112 -0.58 12.81 13.68
C ASP A 112 -0.36 11.93 12.43
N GLU A 113 0.56 12.34 11.55
CA GLU A 113 0.89 11.61 10.33
C GLU A 113 1.63 10.28 10.63
N GLU A 114 2.45 10.24 11.67
CA GLU A 114 3.09 9.01 12.16
C GLU A 114 2.06 8.06 12.79
N VAL A 115 1.10 8.59 13.54
CA VAL A 115 -0.01 7.81 14.10
C VAL A 115 -0.83 7.18 12.98
N ASP A 116 -1.24 7.97 11.98
CA ASP A 116 -2.02 7.47 10.85
C ASP A 116 -1.30 6.31 10.14
N ARG A 117 0.00 6.46 9.88
CA ARG A 117 0.83 5.38 9.29
C ARG A 117 0.90 4.15 10.16
N LEU A 118 1.11 4.30 11.47
CA LEU A 118 1.11 3.18 12.41
C LEU A 118 -0.23 2.46 12.42
N ILE A 119 -1.33 3.21 12.44
CA ILE A 119 -2.68 2.64 12.41
C ILE A 119 -2.92 1.89 11.11
N VAL A 120 -2.55 2.45 9.94
CA VAL A 120 -2.63 1.77 8.65
C VAL A 120 -1.87 0.44 8.68
N TYR A 121 -0.65 0.44 9.25
CA TYR A 121 0.12 -0.79 9.37
C TYR A 121 -0.49 -1.79 10.36
N LEU A 122 -0.93 -1.37 11.54
CA LEU A 122 -1.54 -2.24 12.54
C LEU A 122 -2.81 -2.90 11.99
N LYS A 123 -3.64 -2.19 11.23
CA LYS A 123 -4.80 -2.75 10.52
C LYS A 123 -4.42 -3.86 9.55
N SER A 124 -3.25 -3.78 8.92
CA SER A 124 -2.79 -4.83 8.01
C SER A 124 -2.41 -6.15 8.71
N LEU A 125 -2.33 -6.13 10.05
CA LEU A 125 -1.98 -7.28 10.88
C LEU A 125 -3.20 -8.02 11.45
N GLU A 126 -4.40 -7.48 11.28
CA GLU A 126 -5.67 -8.16 11.62
C GLU A 126 -5.84 -9.51 10.89
#